data_AF-A0A2V4BN17-F1
#
_entry.id   AF-A0A2V4BN17-F1
#
_cell.length_a   1.000
_cell.length_b   1.000
_cell.length_c   1.000
_cell.angle_alpha   90.00
_cell.angle_beta   90.00
_cell.angle_gamma   90.00
#
_symmetry.space_group_name_H-M   'P 1'
#
loop_
_entity.id
_entity.type
_entity.pdbx_description
1 polymer ?
#
loop_
_entity_poly.entity_id
_entity_poly.type
_entity_poly.pdbx_seq_one_letter_code
_entity_poly.pdbx_strand_id
1 'polypeptide(L)'
;MNTRLDQLYSLRRNFTIIGLTGRTGSGCSDLAEILSMKFTEIENIRLPSDIDESVFQKKYAIAYNFAKENWKEYKVIEYKKVLLLMLLPKLYMNPSNTLLFDFFRYRLKDETSKDQILKIKEQIRDLIIDNIVVR
;
A
#
# COMPACT_ATOMS: atom_id res chain seq x y z
N MET A 1 11.34 11.74 26.79
CA MET A 1 11.39 10.77 27.91
C MET A 1 10.43 9.64 27.57
N ASN A 2 10.90 8.42 27.35
CA ASN A 2 10.01 7.29 27.01
C ASN A 2 9.38 6.77 28.32
N THR A 3 8.06 6.84 28.43
CA THR A 3 7.34 6.29 29.59
C THR A 3 7.19 4.76 29.46
N ARG A 4 6.88 4.07 30.56
CA ARG A 4 6.49 2.65 30.52
C ARG A 4 5.25 2.41 29.64
N LEU A 5 4.37 3.42 29.54
CA LEU A 5 3.23 3.41 28.64
C LEU A 5 3.68 3.47 27.17
N ASP A 6 4.66 4.30 26.83
CA ASP A 6 5.17 4.41 25.46
C ASP A 6 5.80 3.10 24.99
N GLN A 7 6.51 2.39 25.87
CA GLN A 7 7.03 1.06 25.58
C GLN A 7 5.90 0.05 25.32
N LEU A 8 4.85 0.06 26.14
CA LEU A 8 3.68 -0.82 25.99
C LEU A 8 2.93 -0.57 24.67
N TYR A 9 2.88 0.68 24.21
CA TYR A 9 2.21 1.07 22.97
C TYR A 9 3.13 1.12 21.74
N SER A 10 4.43 0.88 21.90
CA SER A 10 5.42 0.98 20.81
C SER A 10 5.05 0.12 19.59
N LEU A 11 4.66 -1.14 19.80
CA LEU A 11 4.23 -2.05 18.73
C LEU A 11 2.98 -1.58 18.00
N ARG A 12 2.12 -0.76 18.64
CA ARG A 12 0.90 -0.19 18.03
C ARG A 12 1.14 1.16 17.36
N ARG A 13 2.25 1.84 17.68
CA ARG A 13 2.61 3.16 17.12
C ARG A 13 3.65 3.08 16.00
N ASN A 14 4.48 2.03 15.99
CA ASN A 14 5.60 1.92 15.07
C ASN A 14 5.15 1.47 13.67
N PHE A 15 4.39 0.40 13.57
CA PHE A 15 3.80 -0.03 12.30
C PHE A 15 2.61 -0.96 12.54
N THR A 16 1.65 -0.92 11.61
CA THR A 16 0.49 -1.82 11.59
C THR A 16 0.41 -2.42 10.19
N ILE A 17 0.16 -3.73 10.10
CA ILE A 17 -0.15 -4.40 8.85
C ILE A 17 -1.61 -4.82 8.90
N ILE A 18 -2.38 -4.40 7.90
CA ILE A 18 -3.80 -4.75 7.77
C ILE A 18 -3.94 -5.68 6.57
N GLY A 19 -4.34 -6.93 6.82
CA GLY A 19 -4.71 -7.87 5.78
C GLY A 19 -6.18 -7.66 5.38
N LEU A 20 -6.41 -7.11 4.20
CA LEU A 20 -7.76 -6.98 3.64
C LEU A 20 -8.05 -8.19 2.75
N THR A 21 -9.13 -8.91 3.05
CA THR A 21 -9.57 -10.11 2.33
C THR A 21 -11.07 -10.07 2.10
N GLY A 22 -11.50 -10.57 0.94
CA GLY A 22 -12.90 -10.61 0.55
C GLY A 22 -13.08 -11.14 -0.86
N ARG A 23 -14.32 -11.44 -1.25
CA ARG A 23 -14.66 -11.78 -2.64
C ARG A 23 -14.47 -10.55 -3.55
N THR A 24 -14.30 -10.76 -4.84
CA THR A 24 -14.34 -9.67 -5.83
C THR A 24 -15.60 -8.81 -5.65
N GLY A 25 -15.45 -7.49 -5.60
CA GLY A 25 -16.55 -6.55 -5.38
C GLY A 25 -16.94 -6.32 -3.91
N SER A 26 -16.17 -6.83 -2.94
CA SER A 26 -16.42 -6.60 -1.51
C SER A 26 -15.95 -5.25 -0.96
N GLY A 27 -15.32 -4.41 -1.80
CA GLY A 27 -14.80 -3.10 -1.39
C GLY A 27 -13.43 -3.13 -0.70
N CYS A 28 -12.70 -4.25 -0.70
CA CYS A 28 -11.35 -4.29 -0.11
C CYS A 28 -10.37 -3.32 -0.78
N SER A 29 -10.45 -3.16 -2.11
CA SER A 29 -9.61 -2.20 -2.84
C SER A 29 -9.95 -0.76 -2.46
N ASP A 30 -11.26 -0.45 -2.40
CA ASP A 30 -11.75 0.89 -2.07
C ASP A 30 -11.37 1.28 -0.64
N LEU A 31 -11.49 0.35 0.31
CA LEU A 31 -11.02 0.57 1.69
C LEU A 31 -9.50 0.76 1.76
N ALA A 32 -8.73 -0.02 1.01
CA ALA A 32 -7.27 0.16 0.95
C ALA A 32 -6.90 1.55 0.42
N GLU A 33 -7.63 2.04 -0.58
CA GLU A 33 -7.46 3.37 -1.14
C GLU A 33 -7.77 4.45 -0.10
N ILE A 34 -8.92 4.39 0.57
CA ILE A 34 -9.30 5.32 1.66
C ILE A 34 -8.25 5.34 2.78
N LEU A 35 -7.76 4.17 3.21
CA LEU A 35 -6.72 4.09 4.25
C LEU A 35 -5.38 4.71 3.82
N SER A 36 -5.13 4.80 2.52
CA SER A 36 -3.94 5.42 1.95
C SER A 36 -4.05 6.93 1.73
N MET A 37 -5.24 7.51 1.88
CA MET A 37 -5.49 8.94 1.74
C MET A 37 -5.14 9.70 3.03
N LYS A 38 -4.86 11.01 2.88
CA LYS A 38 -4.81 11.91 4.04
C LYS A 38 -6.18 11.98 4.69
N PHE A 39 -6.21 12.14 6.01
CA PHE A 39 -7.49 12.30 6.74
C PHE A 39 -8.36 13.42 6.16
N THR A 40 -7.74 14.51 5.69
CA THR A 40 -8.44 15.66 5.07
C THR A 40 -8.98 15.39 3.68
N GLU A 41 -8.51 14.35 3.00
CA GLU A 41 -8.91 13.96 1.65
C GLU A 41 -9.99 12.86 1.67
N ILE A 42 -10.24 12.22 2.82
CA ILE A 42 -11.27 11.19 2.94
C ILE A 42 -12.65 11.87 2.90
N GLU A 43 -13.37 11.60 1.83
CA GLU A 43 -14.74 12.07 1.67
C GLU A 43 -15.70 11.34 2.62
N ASN A 44 -16.80 12.02 2.99
CA ASN A 44 -17.93 11.43 3.72
C ASN A 44 -17.64 10.92 5.14
N ILE A 45 -16.55 11.35 5.79
CA ILE A 45 -16.42 11.19 7.24
C ILE A 45 -17.42 12.12 7.92
N ARG A 46 -18.36 11.54 8.70
CA ARG A 46 -19.34 12.30 9.48
C ARG A 46 -18.64 13.19 10.51
N LEU A 47 -19.09 14.43 10.65
CA LEU A 47 -18.60 15.26 11.75
C LEU A 47 -19.26 14.81 13.06
N PRO A 48 -18.57 14.90 14.21
CA PRO A 48 -19.18 14.59 15.49
C PRO A 48 -20.41 15.46 15.82
N SER A 49 -20.54 16.63 15.19
CA SER A 49 -21.70 17.52 15.28
C SER A 49 -22.94 17.01 14.55
N ASP A 50 -22.77 16.10 13.59
CA ASP A 50 -23.86 15.57 12.76
C ASP A 50 -24.58 14.38 13.43
N ILE A 51 -24.16 14.03 14.65
CA ILE A 51 -24.66 12.89 15.41
C ILE A 51 -25.37 13.43 16.65
N ASP A 52 -26.60 12.97 16.88
CA ASP A 52 -27.38 13.35 18.07
C ASP A 52 -26.64 13.04 19.37
N GLU A 53 -26.83 13.92 20.36
CA GLU A 53 -26.14 13.82 21.64
C GLU A 53 -26.45 12.47 22.31
N SER A 54 -25.40 11.66 22.45
CA SER A 54 -25.49 10.30 22.96
C SER A 54 -24.14 9.84 23.47
N VAL A 55 -24.13 8.73 24.21
CA VAL A 55 -22.87 8.06 24.60
C VAL A 55 -22.07 7.66 23.35
N PHE A 56 -22.76 7.32 22.26
CA PHE A 56 -22.12 7.01 20.98
C PHE A 56 -21.43 8.25 20.39
N GLN A 57 -22.11 9.40 20.36
CA GLN A 57 -21.53 10.66 19.87
C GLN A 57 -20.24 11.01 20.62
N LYS A 58 -20.22 10.87 21.95
CA LYS A 58 -19.02 11.14 22.76
C LYS A 58 -17.86 10.21 22.40
N LYS A 59 -18.14 8.90 22.26
CA LYS A 59 -17.13 7.91 21.84
C LYS A 59 -16.61 8.19 20.43
N TYR A 60 -17.51 8.55 19.52
CA TYR A 60 -17.16 8.89 18.15
C TYR A 60 -16.30 10.15 18.08
N ALA A 61 -16.66 11.21 18.82
CA ALA A 61 -15.89 12.46 18.86
C ALA A 61 -14.45 12.23 19.34
N ILE A 62 -14.26 11.39 20.35
CA ILE A 62 -12.91 11.01 20.83
C ILE A 62 -12.12 10.30 19.73
N ALA A 63 -12.73 9.30 19.07
CA ALA A 63 -12.08 8.56 17.99
C ALA A 63 -11.76 9.46 16.78
N TYR A 64 -12.70 10.33 16.40
CA TYR A 64 -12.55 11.30 15.31
C TYR A 64 -11.40 12.26 15.59
N ASN A 65 -11.38 12.90 16.76
CA ASN A 65 -10.33 13.86 17.11
C ASN A 65 -8.96 13.18 17.22
N PHE A 66 -8.91 11.98 17.79
CA PHE A 66 -7.67 11.22 17.85
C PHE A 66 -7.17 10.86 16.45
N ALA A 67 -8.06 10.34 15.58
CA ALA A 67 -7.72 9.98 14.21
C ALA A 67 -7.25 11.22 13.43
N LYS A 68 -7.97 12.33 13.48
CA LYS A 68 -7.62 13.57 12.77
C LYS A 68 -6.18 14.03 13.05
N GLU A 69 -5.75 13.96 14.31
CA GLU A 69 -4.41 14.41 14.73
C GLU A 69 -3.32 13.34 14.54
N ASN A 70 -3.67 12.06 14.58
CA ASN A 70 -2.70 10.95 14.59
C ASN A 70 -2.73 10.09 13.32
N TRP A 71 -3.57 10.43 12.34
CA TRP A 71 -3.70 9.68 11.10
C TRP A 71 -2.37 9.60 10.37
N LYS A 72 -2.01 8.39 9.96
CA LYS A 72 -0.89 8.14 9.08
C LYS A 72 -1.41 7.32 7.91
N GLU A 73 -1.21 7.86 6.72
CA GLU A 73 -1.53 7.20 5.46
C GLU A 73 -0.88 5.82 5.39
N TYR A 74 -1.67 4.82 5.01
CA TYR A 74 -1.16 3.48 4.76
C TYR A 74 -0.55 3.37 3.37
N LYS A 75 0.53 2.59 3.26
CA LYS A 75 1.07 2.20 1.95
C LYS A 75 0.35 0.94 1.48
N VAL A 76 -0.30 1.03 0.32
CA VAL A 76 -1.00 -0.12 -0.27
C VAL A 76 -0.01 -1.10 -0.87
N ILE A 77 -0.07 -2.35 -0.41
CA ILE A 77 0.70 -3.46 -0.97
C ILE A 77 -0.28 -4.42 -1.65
N GLU A 78 -0.31 -4.41 -2.99
CA GLU A 78 -1.15 -5.32 -3.75
C GLU A 78 -0.52 -6.72 -3.79
N TYR A 79 -1.25 -7.73 -3.32
CA TYR A 79 -0.79 -9.12 -3.29
C TYR A 79 -0.25 -9.61 -4.65
N LYS A 80 -0.93 -9.28 -5.76
CA LYS A 80 -0.47 -9.63 -7.11
C LYS A 80 0.91 -9.05 -7.47
N LYS A 81 1.25 -7.85 -6.96
CA LYS A 81 2.57 -7.22 -7.16
C LYS A 81 3.65 -7.95 -6.35
N VAL A 82 3.31 -8.36 -5.12
CA VAL A 82 4.21 -9.17 -4.28
C VAL A 82 4.49 -10.53 -4.93
N LEU A 83 3.44 -11.21 -5.41
CA LEU A 83 3.60 -12.46 -6.15
C LEU A 83 4.46 -12.28 -7.39
N LEU A 84 4.22 -11.23 -8.18
CA LEU A 84 5.04 -10.92 -9.35
C LEU A 84 6.50 -10.73 -8.96
N LEU A 85 6.79 -9.94 -7.91
CA LEU A 85 8.14 -9.73 -7.40
C LEU A 85 8.82 -11.05 -7.01
N MET A 86 8.11 -11.94 -6.30
CA MET A 86 8.64 -13.25 -5.91
C MET A 86 8.92 -14.18 -7.10
N LEU A 87 8.15 -14.06 -8.18
CA LEU A 87 8.30 -14.86 -9.40
C LEU A 87 9.32 -14.26 -10.38
N LEU A 88 9.63 -12.98 -10.25
CA LEU A 88 10.42 -12.21 -11.20
C LEU A 88 11.78 -12.87 -11.55
N PRO A 89 12.58 -13.37 -10.58
CA PRO A 89 13.84 -14.05 -10.88
C PRO A 89 13.66 -15.32 -11.73
N LYS A 90 12.63 -16.12 -11.43
CA LYS A 90 12.33 -17.35 -12.17
C LYS A 90 11.87 -17.05 -13.59
N LEU A 91 11.08 -16.00 -13.77
CA LEU A 91 10.61 -15.56 -15.08
C LEU A 91 11.76 -15.03 -15.92
N TYR A 92 12.68 -14.26 -15.32
CA TYR A 92 13.83 -13.70 -16.01
C TYR A 92 14.85 -14.75 -16.45
N MET A 93 15.11 -15.75 -15.58
CA MET A 93 16.08 -16.81 -15.86
C MET A 93 15.57 -17.87 -16.86
N ASN A 94 14.30 -17.83 -17.23
CA ASN A 94 13.74 -18.75 -18.20
C ASN A 94 13.80 -18.13 -19.61
N PRO A 95 14.76 -18.51 -20.48
CA PRO A 95 14.91 -17.91 -21.80
C PRO A 95 13.73 -18.20 -22.74
N SER A 96 12.92 -19.22 -22.45
CA SER A 96 11.68 -19.52 -23.21
C SER A 96 10.48 -18.71 -22.74
N ASN A 97 10.59 -17.92 -21.66
CA ASN A 97 9.51 -17.11 -21.14
C ASN A 97 9.48 -15.73 -21.82
N THR A 98 8.50 -15.53 -22.70
CA THR A 98 8.26 -14.20 -23.30
C THR A 98 7.36 -13.32 -22.44
N LEU A 99 6.54 -13.91 -21.56
CA LEU A 99 5.48 -13.23 -20.80
C LEU A 99 5.99 -12.05 -19.98
N LEU A 100 7.17 -12.17 -19.38
CA LEU A 100 7.77 -11.07 -18.62
C LEU A 100 8.05 -9.86 -19.52
N PHE A 101 8.68 -10.11 -20.68
CA PHE A 101 9.00 -9.05 -21.64
C PHE A 101 7.75 -8.54 -22.35
N ASP A 102 6.75 -9.38 -22.60
CA ASP A 102 5.45 -9.00 -23.16
C ASP A 102 4.70 -8.08 -22.18
N PHE A 103 4.72 -8.39 -20.89
CA PHE A 103 4.14 -7.56 -19.84
C PHE A 103 4.79 -6.17 -19.78
N PHE A 104 6.12 -6.10 -19.82
CA PHE A 104 6.81 -4.81 -19.86
C PHE A 104 6.56 -4.04 -21.15
N ARG A 105 6.54 -4.72 -22.31
CA ARG A 105 6.18 -4.10 -23.60
C ARG A 105 4.77 -3.51 -23.57
N TYR A 106 3.82 -4.24 -23.00
CA TYR A 106 2.47 -3.73 -22.81
C TYR A 106 2.44 -2.51 -21.87
N ARG A 107 3.14 -2.57 -20.74
CA ARG A 107 3.14 -1.49 -19.73
C ARG A 107 3.82 -0.21 -20.22
N LEU A 108 4.84 -0.34 -21.07
CA LEU A 108 5.61 0.75 -21.65
C LEU A 108 5.12 1.17 -23.05
N LYS A 109 3.97 0.64 -23.50
CA LYS A 109 3.47 0.88 -24.87
C LYS A 109 3.29 2.36 -25.20
N ASP A 110 2.87 3.14 -24.21
CA ASP A 110 2.57 4.57 -24.39
C ASP A 110 3.78 5.47 -24.09
N GLU A 111 4.91 4.90 -23.64
CA GLU A 111 6.14 5.65 -23.37
C GLU A 111 6.96 5.80 -24.66
N THR A 112 7.37 7.03 -24.98
CA THR A 112 8.12 7.35 -26.21
C THR A 112 9.55 7.80 -25.93
N SER A 113 9.86 8.15 -24.67
CA SER A 113 11.20 8.51 -24.25
C SER A 113 12.12 7.30 -24.19
N LYS A 114 13.03 7.20 -25.16
CA LYS A 114 14.04 6.13 -25.21
C LYS A 114 14.90 6.06 -23.96
N ASP A 115 15.26 7.21 -23.39
CA ASP A 115 16.08 7.30 -22.19
C ASP A 115 15.35 6.75 -20.96
N GLN A 116 14.05 7.06 -20.83
CA GLN A 116 13.24 6.50 -19.75
C GLN A 116 13.04 5.00 -19.90
N ILE A 117 12.81 4.51 -21.12
CA ILE A 117 12.70 3.07 -21.40
C ILE A 117 14.01 2.35 -21.02
N LEU A 118 15.17 2.91 -21.39
CA LEU A 118 16.47 2.32 -21.07
C LEU A 118 16.71 2.28 -19.56
N LYS A 119 16.46 3.41 -18.88
CA LYS A 119 16.59 3.52 -17.41
C LYS A 119 15.71 2.50 -16.68
N ILE A 120 14.46 2.34 -17.11
CA ILE A 120 13.53 1.37 -16.50
C ILE A 120 14.03 -0.07 -16.73
N LYS A 121 14.54 -0.39 -17.93
CA LYS A 121 15.12 -1.72 -18.21
C LYS A 121 16.33 -2.03 -17.33
N GLU A 122 17.20 -1.06 -17.11
CA GLU A 122 18.36 -1.19 -16.21
C GLU A 122 17.89 -1.41 -14.76
N GLN A 123 17.00 -0.56 -14.25
CA GLN A 123 16.45 -0.71 -12.90
C GLN A 123 15.78 -2.07 -12.67
N ILE A 124 15.03 -2.57 -13.65
CA ILE A 124 14.41 -3.90 -13.57
C ILE A 124 15.47 -4.99 -13.56
N ARG A 125 16.49 -4.90 -14.42
CA ARG A 125 17.60 -5.86 -14.44
C ARG A 125 18.32 -5.88 -13.09
N ASP A 126 18.65 -4.72 -12.55
CA ASP A 126 19.37 -4.59 -11.28
C ASP A 126 18.53 -5.16 -10.14
N LEU A 127 17.24 -4.81 -10.06
CA LEU A 127 16.31 -5.39 -9.10
C LEU A 127 16.24 -6.91 -9.20
N ILE A 128 16.28 -7.47 -10.41
CA ILE A 128 16.27 -8.92 -10.60
C ILE A 128 17.57 -9.53 -10.09
N ILE A 129 18.73 -8.99 -10.48
CA ILE A 129 20.05 -9.48 -10.10
C ILE A 129 20.25 -9.40 -8.57
N ASP A 130 19.92 -8.27 -7.96
CA ASP A 130 20.07 -8.06 -6.51
C ASP A 130 19.24 -9.08 -5.71
N ASN A 131 18.06 -9.45 -6.20
CA ASN A 131 17.20 -10.44 -5.55
C ASN A 131 17.53 -11.90 -5.92
N ILE A 132 18.47 -12.14 -6.84
CA ILE A 132 19.02 -13.46 -7.14
C ILE A 132 20.19 -13.79 -6.21
N VAL A 133 21.02 -12.80 -5.86
CA VAL A 133 22.27 -13.00 -5.09
C VAL A 133 22.01 -13.17 -3.58
N VAL A 134 20.85 -12.77 -3.06
CA VAL A 134 20.48 -12.90 -1.64
C VAL A 134 19.94 -14.32 -1.30
N ARG A 135 20.39 -15.36 -2.02
CA ARG A 135 20.09 -16.76 -1.70
C ARG A 135 21.36 -17.59 -1.57
#